data_AF-A0A3N5IB27-F1
#
_entry.id   AF-A0A3N5IB27-F1
#
_cell.length_a   1.000
_cell.length_b   1.000
_cell.length_c   1.000
_cell.angle_alpha   90.00
_cell.angle_beta   90.00
_cell.angle_gamma   90.00
#
_symmetry.space_group_name_H-M   'P 1'
#
loop_
_entity.id
_entity.type
_entity.pdbx_description
1 polymer ?
#
loop_
_entity_poly.entity_id
_entity_poly.type
_entity_poly.pdbx_seq_one_letter_code
_entity_poly.pdbx_strand_id
1 'polypeptide(L)'
;MRSPARTHLLRLLFCFAPAMAWSAAAAEQDPTTGASPASSATTTVVVADYTFAAAPNGLIEDRSGFSDELSLRIDKPQATTVRGGKFAITAPVVIASDGPASKIIAAAKRSQEIAVELWLKPQDTQQSGPARIVSLSLDTSQRNLTIGQDRGQFDVRLRTTATDPNGMPSTSTPPNSVSTALTHFVCTHAADGTTILYLDGKPVTTRQISGGFDNWNDAYPLVIGNELTSDRPWHGELHGLTIHDRALTADEVAQRFRGGVPTAVDYESQLPPAHPTAVDFVRDIQPILREHCYECHAADQEDGGVNLGIRRRALQGGHNGPVFALGQSAQSPLIHLVAAIDETRVMPPDSDGLSDNEIGLLRAWIDQDLPWPDSAEVADPREEKAQGHWAFQPLRGVTPPAVADAAWPQTEIDRFVLAKLEAESLRPQPPATPRQLIRRLHFDLTGLPPKPEEIDAFLAASRNDPQAATRALVEKLIESPQYGERWARHWLDVARYADSDGQESDRDRLTAYPYRDFVIRSLNEDLPYDQF
;
A
#
# COMPACT_ATOMS: atom_id res chain seq x y z
N MET A 1 -23.38 50.70 26.09
CA MET A 1 -22.49 51.38 25.13
C MET A 1 -22.12 50.36 24.07
N ARG A 2 -22.70 50.45 22.86
CA ARG A 2 -22.48 49.49 21.77
C ARG A 2 -21.31 49.99 20.90
N SER A 3 -20.37 49.11 20.60
CA SER A 3 -19.09 49.39 19.92
C SER A 3 -19.27 49.91 18.48
N PRO A 4 -18.44 50.85 18.00
CA PRO A 4 -18.47 51.37 16.63
C PRO A 4 -17.96 50.38 15.56
N ALA A 5 -17.70 49.11 15.91
CA ALA A 5 -17.11 48.11 15.02
C ALA A 5 -18.03 47.67 13.85
N ARG A 6 -19.33 47.96 13.89
CA ARG A 6 -20.27 47.64 12.79
C ARG A 6 -19.93 48.31 11.45
N THR A 7 -19.10 49.35 11.45
CA THR A 7 -18.79 50.12 10.22
C THR A 7 -17.71 49.46 9.34
N HIS A 8 -17.00 48.43 9.80
CA HIS A 8 -15.91 47.80 9.03
C HIS A 8 -16.32 46.56 8.23
N LEU A 9 -17.35 45.80 8.65
CA LEU A 9 -17.82 44.62 7.88
C LEU A 9 -18.60 45.01 6.61
N LEU A 10 -19.23 46.19 6.60
CA LEU A 10 -19.98 46.73 5.46
C LEU A 10 -19.13 47.07 4.23
N ARG A 11 -17.79 47.06 4.34
CA ARG A 11 -16.88 47.32 3.22
C ARG A 11 -16.31 46.06 2.55
N LEU A 12 -16.41 44.89 3.16
CA LEU A 12 -15.85 43.64 2.61
C LEU A 12 -16.86 42.78 1.84
N LEU A 13 -18.16 42.97 2.07
CA LEU A 13 -19.23 42.22 1.39
C LEU A 13 -19.44 42.58 -0.09
N PHE A 14 -18.68 43.52 -0.65
CA PHE A 14 -18.78 43.90 -2.07
C PHE A 14 -17.79 43.18 -3.01
N CYS A 15 -16.95 42.26 -2.54
CA CYS A 15 -15.93 41.64 -3.41
C CYS A 15 -15.92 40.11 -3.50
N PHE A 16 -16.81 39.37 -2.82
CA PHE A 16 -16.82 37.90 -2.94
C PHE A 16 -18.22 37.32 -3.08
N ALA A 17 -18.65 37.17 -4.34
CA ALA A 17 -19.61 36.15 -4.74
C ALA A 17 -19.27 35.64 -6.15
N PRO A 18 -18.45 34.59 -6.31
CA PRO A 18 -18.46 33.80 -7.51
C PRO A 18 -19.21 32.49 -7.23
N ALA A 19 -20.46 32.41 -7.67
CA ALA A 19 -21.08 31.12 -7.95
C ALA A 19 -20.81 30.79 -9.42
N MET A 20 -19.68 30.14 -9.69
CA MET A 20 -19.42 29.49 -10.98
C MET A 20 -20.23 28.19 -11.03
N ALA A 21 -21.19 28.13 -11.95
CA ALA A 21 -21.71 26.88 -12.48
C ALA A 21 -21.19 26.76 -13.92
N TRP A 22 -20.13 25.98 -14.12
CA TRP A 22 -19.72 25.52 -15.45
C TRP A 22 -20.34 24.15 -15.68
N SER A 23 -21.24 24.07 -16.67
CA SER A 23 -21.65 22.81 -17.29
C SER A 23 -20.70 22.54 -18.44
N ALA A 24 -19.82 21.56 -18.29
CA ALA A 24 -18.96 21.07 -19.37
C ALA A 24 -19.59 19.78 -19.92
N ALA A 25 -20.09 19.86 -21.16
CA ALA A 25 -20.43 18.69 -21.96
C ALA A 25 -19.12 18.04 -22.43
N ALA A 26 -18.83 16.83 -21.95
CA ALA A 26 -17.74 16.01 -22.46
C ALA A 26 -18.20 15.30 -23.74
N ALA A 27 -17.54 15.60 -24.85
CA ALA A 27 -17.64 14.85 -26.09
C ALA A 27 -16.65 13.68 -26.04
N GLU A 28 -17.15 12.48 -26.34
CA GLU A 28 -16.40 11.25 -26.53
C GLU A 28 -15.37 11.38 -27.65
N GLN A 29 -14.14 10.94 -27.40
CA GLN A 29 -13.23 10.47 -28.45
C GLN A 29 -12.50 9.21 -27.98
N ASP A 30 -12.81 8.13 -28.69
CA ASP A 30 -12.19 6.82 -28.69
C ASP A 30 -10.86 6.86 -29.48
N PRO A 31 -9.79 6.19 -29.01
CA PRO A 31 -8.82 5.66 -29.95
C PRO A 31 -8.56 4.17 -29.71
N THR A 32 -8.88 3.42 -30.76
CA THR A 32 -8.57 2.02 -30.98
C THR A 32 -7.07 1.78 -31.19
N THR A 33 -6.65 0.59 -30.72
CA THR A 33 -5.60 -0.30 -31.25
C THR A 33 -4.14 0.14 -31.23
N GLY A 34 -3.34 -0.60 -30.45
CA GLY A 34 -1.88 -0.59 -30.51
C GLY A 34 -1.25 -1.70 -29.66
N ALA A 35 -1.62 -2.96 -29.91
CA ALA A 35 -0.91 -4.10 -29.32
C ALA A 35 0.49 -4.22 -29.95
N SER A 36 1.53 -4.19 -29.12
CA SER A 36 2.85 -4.74 -29.44
C SER A 36 3.25 -5.72 -28.35
N PRO A 37 3.90 -6.85 -28.70
CA PRO A 37 4.09 -7.96 -27.80
C PRO A 37 5.21 -7.64 -26.82
N ALA A 38 4.91 -7.67 -25.52
CA ALA A 38 5.94 -7.68 -24.49
C ALA A 38 6.71 -9.01 -24.59
N SER A 39 7.99 -8.89 -24.90
CA SER A 39 9.00 -9.93 -24.85
C SER A 39 9.13 -10.47 -23.44
N SER A 40 9.02 -11.79 -23.31
CA SER A 40 9.25 -12.60 -22.12
C SER A 40 10.60 -12.33 -21.44
N ALA A 41 10.54 -11.98 -20.16
CA ALA A 41 11.57 -12.32 -19.18
C ALA A 41 10.83 -12.77 -17.92
N THR A 42 10.62 -14.09 -17.80
CA THR A 42 9.98 -14.67 -16.62
C THR A 42 10.99 -14.60 -15.47
N THR A 43 10.86 -13.56 -14.65
CA THR A 43 11.62 -13.35 -13.42
C THR A 43 11.42 -14.55 -12.49
N THR A 44 12.48 -14.97 -11.80
CA THR A 44 12.52 -16.18 -10.97
C THR A 44 11.75 -15.95 -9.66
N VAL A 45 10.63 -16.63 -9.39
CA VAL A 45 9.94 -16.49 -8.09
C VAL A 45 10.31 -17.65 -7.16
N VAL A 46 11.08 -17.35 -6.11
CA VAL A 46 11.24 -18.24 -4.95
C VAL A 46 10.00 -18.08 -4.08
N VAL A 47 9.26 -19.17 -3.84
CA VAL A 47 7.97 -19.15 -3.13
C VAL A 47 8.11 -19.52 -1.66
N ALA A 48 9.10 -20.35 -1.32
CA ALA A 48 9.46 -20.71 0.04
C ALA A 48 10.98 -20.95 0.12
N ASP A 49 11.63 -20.51 1.19
CA ASP A 49 13.06 -20.73 1.41
C ASP A 49 13.41 -20.92 2.89
N TYR A 50 14.14 -21.98 3.19
CA TYR A 50 14.57 -22.32 4.54
C TYR A 50 16.05 -22.70 4.53
N THR A 51 16.86 -21.90 5.22
CA THR A 51 18.30 -22.17 5.40
C THR A 51 18.61 -23.09 6.58
N PHE A 52 17.62 -23.33 7.45
CA PHE A 52 17.77 -24.18 8.64
C PHE A 52 18.91 -23.76 9.60
N ALA A 53 19.40 -22.51 9.51
CA ALA A 53 20.55 -22.04 10.26
C ALA A 53 20.25 -21.84 11.76
N ALA A 54 19.00 -21.53 12.10
CA ALA A 54 18.51 -21.30 13.45
C ALA A 54 17.05 -21.76 13.58
N ALA A 55 16.63 -22.07 14.80
CA ALA A 55 15.24 -22.36 15.13
C ALA A 55 14.86 -21.75 16.50
N PRO A 56 14.94 -20.42 16.67
CA PRO A 56 14.64 -19.78 17.95
C PRO A 56 13.21 -20.12 18.38
N ASN A 57 13.04 -20.49 19.65
CA ASN A 57 11.73 -20.85 20.21
C ASN A 57 10.99 -21.97 19.45
N GLY A 58 11.71 -22.82 18.71
CA GLY A 58 11.11 -23.92 17.95
C GLY A 58 10.41 -23.48 16.66
N LEU A 59 10.76 -22.32 16.11
CA LEU A 59 10.25 -21.80 14.84
C LEU A 59 11.38 -21.73 13.81
N ILE A 60 11.13 -22.21 12.59
CA ILE A 60 12.02 -22.06 11.43
C ILE A 60 11.36 -21.08 10.48
N GLU A 61 11.96 -19.91 10.31
CA GLU A 61 11.40 -18.83 9.50
C GLU A 61 11.52 -19.13 8.01
N ASP A 62 10.43 -18.90 7.26
CA ASP A 62 10.49 -18.79 5.79
C ASP A 62 11.20 -17.47 5.43
N ARG A 63 12.16 -17.57 4.52
CA ARG A 63 12.98 -16.44 4.08
C ARG A 63 12.60 -15.94 2.70
N SER A 64 11.59 -16.48 2.04
CA SER A 64 11.20 -16.13 0.66
C SER A 64 10.25 -14.92 0.54
N GLY A 65 9.95 -14.26 1.65
CA GLY A 65 9.08 -13.08 1.71
C GLY A 65 8.83 -12.65 3.15
N PHE A 66 7.91 -11.69 3.34
CA PHE A 66 7.62 -11.09 4.65
C PHE A 66 6.44 -11.70 5.39
N SER A 67 5.85 -12.80 4.92
CA SER A 67 4.72 -13.46 5.57
C SER A 67 5.17 -14.58 6.50
N ASP A 68 4.63 -14.60 7.72
CA ASP A 68 4.82 -15.70 8.66
C ASP A 68 4.02 -16.97 8.29
N GLU A 69 3.18 -16.92 7.23
CA GLU A 69 2.29 -18.03 6.81
C GLU A 69 3.04 -19.36 6.67
N LEU A 70 4.25 -19.31 6.13
CA LEU A 70 5.06 -20.48 5.84
C LEU A 70 6.11 -20.78 6.92
N SER A 71 6.23 -19.96 7.97
CA SER A 71 7.13 -20.28 9.08
C SER A 71 6.74 -21.61 9.72
N LEU A 72 7.73 -22.47 9.94
CA LEU A 72 7.51 -23.85 10.35
C LEU A 72 7.71 -24.02 11.85
N ARG A 73 6.68 -24.53 12.52
CA ARG A 73 6.72 -24.84 13.95
C ARG A 73 7.17 -26.27 14.18
N ILE A 74 8.10 -26.44 15.11
CA ILE A 74 8.62 -27.74 15.55
C ILE A 74 7.76 -28.22 16.73
N ASP A 75 7.03 -29.33 16.56
CA ASP A 75 6.13 -29.85 17.61
C ASP A 75 6.88 -30.29 18.89
N LYS A 76 8.07 -30.86 18.72
CA LYS A 76 8.95 -31.37 19.77
C LYS A 76 10.38 -30.85 19.57
N PRO A 77 10.72 -29.63 20.00
CA PRO A 77 12.03 -29.04 19.76
C PRO A 77 13.22 -29.92 20.21
N GLN A 78 13.05 -30.70 21.28
CA GLN A 78 14.05 -31.64 21.79
C GLN A 78 14.37 -32.82 20.84
N ALA A 79 13.51 -33.09 19.86
CA ALA A 79 13.76 -34.08 18.81
C ALA A 79 14.71 -33.54 17.71
N THR A 80 15.06 -32.26 17.79
CA THR A 80 15.91 -31.55 16.82
C THR A 80 17.14 -30.96 17.49
N THR A 81 18.20 -30.76 16.73
CA THR A 81 19.39 -30.02 17.19
C THR A 81 19.84 -29.03 16.14
N VAL A 82 20.22 -27.82 16.58
CA VAL A 82 20.84 -26.81 15.72
C VAL A 82 22.25 -26.55 16.21
N ARG A 83 23.26 -26.91 15.41
CA ARG A 83 24.68 -26.61 15.71
C ARG A 83 25.44 -26.21 14.45
N GLY A 84 26.07 -25.03 14.49
CA GLY A 84 26.94 -24.55 13.40
C GLY A 84 26.20 -24.40 12.07
N GLY A 85 24.94 -23.94 12.09
CA GLY A 85 24.11 -23.76 10.90
C GLY A 85 23.49 -25.04 10.34
N LYS A 86 23.53 -26.15 11.09
CA LYS A 86 22.99 -27.45 10.67
C LYS A 86 21.81 -27.81 11.55
N PHE A 87 20.67 -28.08 10.93
CA PHE A 87 19.47 -28.58 11.59
C PHE A 87 19.38 -30.10 11.44
N ALA A 88 19.45 -30.83 12.55
CA ALA A 88 19.35 -32.28 12.55
C ALA A 88 18.08 -32.76 13.24
N ILE A 89 17.35 -33.65 12.58
CA ILE A 89 16.19 -34.38 13.11
C ILE A 89 16.70 -35.70 13.69
N THR A 90 16.74 -35.76 15.02
CA THR A 90 17.35 -36.87 15.79
C THR A 90 16.34 -37.86 16.35
N ALA A 91 15.06 -37.50 16.36
CA ALA A 91 13.94 -38.34 16.77
C ALA A 91 12.68 -37.95 15.97
N PRO A 92 11.64 -38.81 15.94
CA PRO A 92 10.38 -38.49 15.24
C PRO A 92 9.79 -37.15 15.70
N VAL A 93 9.61 -36.23 14.76
CA VAL A 93 9.14 -34.86 14.96
C VAL A 93 8.27 -34.44 13.78
N VAL A 94 7.26 -33.62 14.02
CA VAL A 94 6.49 -32.96 12.95
C VAL A 94 6.91 -31.50 12.94
N ILE A 95 7.36 -31.03 11.78
CA ILE A 95 7.73 -29.63 11.54
C ILE A 95 6.79 -29.13 10.47
N ALA A 96 5.90 -28.18 10.78
CA ALA A 96 4.86 -27.79 9.84
C ALA A 96 4.49 -26.31 9.91
N SER A 97 3.97 -25.76 8.81
CA SER A 97 3.33 -24.45 8.81
C SER A 97 2.09 -24.45 9.72
N ASP A 98 1.80 -23.32 10.39
CA ASP A 98 0.66 -23.22 11.30
C ASP A 98 -0.70 -23.33 10.57
N GLY A 99 -0.72 -23.08 9.26
CA GLY A 99 -1.89 -23.22 8.39
C GLY A 99 -1.56 -23.81 7.02
N PRO A 100 -2.52 -23.77 6.07
CA PRO A 100 -2.29 -24.23 4.71
C PRO A 100 -1.16 -23.44 4.04
N ALA A 101 -0.36 -24.13 3.22
CA ALA A 101 0.73 -23.51 2.46
C ALA A 101 0.18 -22.83 1.19
N SER A 102 -0.74 -21.87 1.38
CA SER A 102 -1.54 -21.26 0.32
C SER A 102 -0.66 -20.54 -0.69
N LYS A 103 0.41 -19.88 -0.23
CA LYS A 103 1.42 -19.26 -1.11
C LYS A 103 2.02 -20.25 -2.11
N ILE A 104 2.45 -21.43 -1.66
CA ILE A 104 3.02 -22.49 -2.53
C ILE A 104 1.95 -23.05 -3.47
N ILE A 105 0.77 -23.36 -2.92
CA ILE A 105 -0.31 -24.01 -3.68
C ILE A 105 -0.85 -23.09 -4.77
N ALA A 106 -1.08 -21.81 -4.45
CA ALA A 106 -1.55 -20.83 -5.42
C ALA A 106 -0.51 -20.58 -6.51
N ALA A 107 0.78 -20.46 -6.16
CA ALA A 107 1.85 -20.28 -7.13
C ALA A 107 1.93 -21.45 -8.11
N ALA A 108 1.94 -22.69 -7.62
CA ALA A 108 1.94 -23.89 -8.47
C ALA A 108 0.69 -23.97 -9.36
N LYS A 109 -0.52 -23.68 -8.84
CA LYS A 109 -1.75 -23.63 -9.65
C LYS A 109 -1.69 -22.57 -10.75
N ARG A 110 -1.08 -21.41 -10.50
CA ARG A 110 -0.96 -20.35 -11.51
C ARG A 110 0.03 -20.72 -12.60
N SER A 111 1.21 -21.22 -12.23
CA SER A 111 2.29 -21.51 -13.17
C SER A 111 2.14 -22.86 -13.87
N GLN A 112 1.44 -23.80 -13.25
CA GLN A 112 1.43 -25.23 -13.62
C GLN A 112 2.84 -25.85 -13.60
N GLU A 113 3.74 -25.25 -12.83
CA GLU A 113 5.14 -25.64 -12.69
C GLU A 113 5.56 -25.62 -11.23
N ILE A 114 6.57 -26.41 -10.88
CA ILE A 114 7.18 -26.36 -9.55
C ILE A 114 8.59 -26.94 -9.58
N ALA A 115 9.49 -26.36 -8.78
CA ALA A 115 10.74 -27.02 -8.41
C ALA A 115 10.92 -27.04 -6.89
N VAL A 116 11.34 -28.17 -6.36
CA VAL A 116 11.69 -28.33 -4.93
C VAL A 116 13.15 -28.74 -4.86
N GLU A 117 13.97 -27.85 -4.32
CA GLU A 117 15.40 -28.01 -4.09
C GLU A 117 15.68 -28.29 -2.62
N LEU A 118 16.49 -29.30 -2.34
CA LEU A 118 16.85 -29.75 -1.01
C LEU A 118 18.36 -29.97 -0.90
N TRP A 119 18.94 -29.46 0.18
CA TRP A 119 20.27 -29.84 0.64
C TRP A 119 20.11 -30.65 1.92
N LEU A 120 20.39 -31.95 1.84
CA LEU A 120 20.05 -32.87 2.91
C LEU A 120 21.10 -33.96 3.12
N LYS A 121 21.14 -34.50 4.33
CA LYS A 121 22.00 -35.63 4.70
C LYS A 121 21.18 -36.65 5.51
N PRO A 122 20.69 -37.72 4.87
CA PRO A 122 20.00 -38.81 5.57
C PRO A 122 20.88 -39.41 6.67
N GLN A 123 20.26 -39.76 7.80
CA GLN A 123 20.96 -40.42 8.90
C GLN A 123 21.51 -41.80 8.48
N ASP A 124 20.74 -42.51 7.66
CA ASP A 124 21.06 -43.82 7.09
C ASP A 124 20.31 -44.05 5.78
N THR A 125 20.64 -45.14 5.09
CA THR A 125 20.08 -45.49 3.76
C THR A 125 18.95 -46.53 3.83
N GLN A 126 18.39 -46.79 5.02
CA GLN A 126 17.43 -47.88 5.27
C GLN A 126 16.03 -47.39 5.66
N GLN A 127 15.87 -46.10 5.97
CA GLN A 127 14.56 -45.48 6.25
C GLN A 127 13.58 -45.76 5.10
N SER A 128 12.32 -46.09 5.40
CA SER A 128 11.34 -46.57 4.41
C SER A 128 9.92 -46.15 4.76
N GLY A 129 9.00 -46.22 3.79
CA GLY A 129 7.58 -45.94 4.04
C GLY A 129 6.78 -45.10 3.02
N PRO A 130 7.37 -44.39 2.04
CA PRO A 130 8.61 -43.63 2.17
C PRO A 130 8.60 -42.81 3.47
N ALA A 131 9.74 -42.63 4.12
CA ALA A 131 9.93 -41.65 5.20
C ALA A 131 9.79 -40.23 4.63
N ARG A 132 9.04 -39.33 5.28
CA ARG A 132 8.70 -38.00 4.73
C ARG A 132 9.82 -37.00 4.98
N ILE A 133 10.44 -36.51 3.91
CA ILE A 133 11.41 -35.42 3.99
C ILE A 133 10.65 -34.10 3.92
N VAL A 134 9.88 -33.89 2.85
CA VAL A 134 9.00 -32.73 2.64
C VAL A 134 7.66 -33.21 2.07
N SER A 135 6.54 -32.62 2.52
CA SER A 135 5.21 -32.97 2.06
C SER A 135 4.25 -31.78 2.10
N LEU A 136 3.31 -31.74 1.14
CA LEU A 136 2.10 -30.93 1.15
C LEU A 136 0.91 -31.89 1.29
N SER A 137 0.57 -32.24 2.53
CA SER A 137 -0.43 -33.27 2.85
C SER A 137 -0.99 -33.12 4.25
N LEU A 138 -2.13 -33.77 4.50
CA LEU A 138 -2.66 -33.99 5.86
C LEU A 138 -2.44 -35.42 6.36
N ASP A 139 -2.26 -36.38 5.44
CA ASP A 139 -2.18 -37.80 5.79
C ASP A 139 -1.39 -38.64 4.76
N THR A 140 -1.26 -39.93 5.04
CA THR A 140 -0.50 -40.89 4.24
C THR A 140 -1.20 -41.38 2.97
N SER A 141 -2.44 -40.96 2.72
CA SER A 141 -3.27 -41.34 1.57
C SER A 141 -3.54 -40.22 0.55
N GLN A 142 -3.54 -38.95 0.95
CA GLN A 142 -3.75 -37.81 0.06
C GLN A 142 -2.65 -36.74 0.18
N ARG A 143 -2.27 -36.14 -0.96
CA ARG A 143 -1.24 -35.09 -1.03
C ARG A 143 -1.37 -34.24 -2.28
N ASN A 144 -0.74 -33.07 -2.25
CA ASN A 144 -0.37 -32.34 -3.46
C ASN A 144 1.02 -32.80 -3.94
N LEU A 145 1.98 -32.89 -3.01
CA LEU A 145 3.35 -33.31 -3.27
C LEU A 145 3.94 -34.01 -2.04
N THR A 146 4.78 -35.01 -2.25
CA THR A 146 5.64 -35.59 -1.22
C THR A 146 7.00 -35.93 -1.83
N ILE A 147 8.07 -35.56 -1.14
CA ILE A 147 9.43 -36.09 -1.34
C ILE A 147 9.77 -36.91 -0.11
N GLY A 148 10.07 -38.18 -0.31
CA GLY A 148 10.44 -39.08 0.77
C GLY A 148 11.63 -39.96 0.43
N GLN A 149 12.09 -40.69 1.44
CA GLN A 149 13.11 -41.72 1.30
C GLN A 149 12.45 -43.09 1.39
N ASP A 150 12.68 -43.94 0.40
CA ASP A 150 12.37 -45.37 0.48
C ASP A 150 13.64 -46.19 0.28
N ARG A 151 14.21 -46.63 1.40
CA ARG A 151 15.51 -47.29 1.51
C ARG A 151 16.59 -46.47 0.81
N GLY A 152 17.18 -47.03 -0.25
CA GLY A 152 18.24 -46.43 -1.04
C GLY A 152 17.76 -45.46 -2.13
N GLN A 153 16.49 -45.06 -2.15
CA GLN A 153 15.92 -44.19 -3.18
C GLN A 153 15.23 -42.98 -2.56
N PHE A 154 15.30 -41.85 -3.25
CA PHE A 154 14.34 -40.76 -3.05
C PHE A 154 13.10 -41.06 -3.89
N ASP A 155 11.92 -40.95 -3.30
CA ASP A 155 10.61 -41.24 -3.91
C ASP A 155 9.77 -39.96 -3.90
N VAL A 156 9.33 -39.53 -5.08
CA VAL A 156 8.49 -38.34 -5.27
C VAL A 156 7.09 -38.77 -5.68
N ARG A 157 6.09 -38.29 -4.95
CA ARG A 157 4.68 -38.40 -5.33
C ARG A 157 4.18 -37.01 -5.64
N LEU A 158 3.71 -36.82 -6.87
CA LEU A 158 3.22 -35.54 -7.36
C LEU A 158 1.79 -35.74 -7.84
N ARG A 159 0.85 -35.05 -7.23
CA ARG A 159 -0.54 -35.08 -7.66
C ARG A 159 -0.71 -34.15 -8.86
N THR A 160 -1.31 -34.65 -9.92
CA THR A 160 -1.81 -33.85 -11.04
C THR A 160 -3.26 -34.24 -11.33
N THR A 161 -3.91 -33.59 -12.29
CA THR A 161 -5.21 -34.00 -12.80
C THR A 161 -5.21 -35.39 -13.48
N ALA A 162 -4.04 -35.99 -13.74
CA ALA A 162 -3.92 -37.33 -14.34
C ALA A 162 -3.42 -38.41 -13.37
N THR A 163 -2.95 -38.07 -12.17
CA THR A 163 -2.57 -39.05 -11.14
C THR A 163 -3.71 -39.27 -10.15
N ASP A 164 -3.58 -40.29 -9.30
CA ASP A 164 -4.52 -40.47 -8.18
C ASP A 164 -4.35 -39.37 -7.10
N PRO A 165 -5.26 -39.28 -6.11
CA PRO A 165 -5.16 -38.31 -5.01
C PRO A 165 -3.89 -38.46 -4.14
N ASN A 166 -3.20 -39.60 -4.25
CA ASN A 166 -1.96 -39.91 -3.54
C ASN A 166 -0.71 -39.56 -4.38
N GLY A 167 -0.87 -38.95 -5.55
CA GLY A 167 0.23 -38.60 -6.45
C GLY A 167 0.93 -39.83 -7.06
N MET A 168 0.21 -40.94 -7.20
CA MET A 168 0.71 -42.17 -7.81
C MET A 168 0.38 -42.22 -9.30
N PRO A 169 1.24 -42.84 -10.12
CA PRO A 169 2.49 -43.54 -9.76
C PRO A 169 3.64 -42.60 -9.35
N SER A 170 4.43 -43.01 -8.34
CA SER A 170 5.58 -42.23 -7.86
C SER A 170 6.76 -42.23 -8.85
N THR A 171 7.58 -41.19 -8.78
CA THR A 171 8.83 -41.03 -9.53
C THR A 171 9.99 -41.15 -8.55
N SER A 172 10.84 -42.15 -8.73
CA SER A 172 11.94 -42.42 -7.80
C SER A 172 13.30 -42.30 -8.48
N THR A 173 14.35 -41.95 -7.72
CA THR A 173 15.74 -42.03 -8.18
C THR A 173 16.16 -43.49 -8.40
N PRO A 174 17.26 -43.80 -9.12
CA PRO A 174 17.77 -45.16 -9.22
C PRO A 174 18.05 -45.80 -7.85
N PRO A 175 17.97 -47.14 -7.71
CA PRO A 175 18.33 -47.83 -6.46
C PRO A 175 19.74 -47.46 -5.97
N ASN A 176 19.91 -47.33 -4.66
CA ASN A 176 21.16 -46.94 -3.98
C ASN A 176 21.65 -45.51 -4.29
N SER A 177 20.75 -44.61 -4.69
CA SER A 177 21.05 -43.18 -4.84
C SER A 177 21.21 -42.44 -3.51
N VAL A 178 20.57 -42.93 -2.45
CA VAL A 178 20.65 -42.31 -1.12
C VAL A 178 21.98 -42.62 -0.46
N SER A 179 22.66 -41.60 0.04
CA SER A 179 23.90 -41.71 0.81
C SER A 179 23.80 -40.94 2.13
N THR A 180 24.74 -41.17 3.06
CA THR A 180 24.87 -40.38 4.30
C THR A 180 25.80 -39.17 4.13
N ALA A 181 26.18 -38.83 2.90
CA ALA A 181 26.86 -37.59 2.57
C ALA A 181 25.82 -36.47 2.32
N LEU A 182 26.27 -35.21 2.42
CA LEU A 182 25.45 -34.09 1.99
C LEU A 182 25.13 -34.25 0.50
N THR A 183 23.84 -34.24 0.18
CA THR A 183 23.32 -34.48 -1.17
C THR A 183 22.48 -33.27 -1.58
N HIS A 184 22.68 -32.80 -2.80
CA HIS A 184 21.81 -31.82 -3.44
C HIS A 184 20.75 -32.58 -4.25
N PHE A 185 19.51 -32.57 -3.76
CA PHE A 185 18.38 -33.19 -4.43
C PHE A 185 17.47 -32.11 -5.01
N VAL A 186 17.09 -32.24 -6.28
CA VAL A 186 16.10 -31.33 -6.89
C VAL A 186 15.05 -32.15 -7.62
N CYS A 187 13.77 -31.83 -7.41
CA CYS A 187 12.67 -32.30 -8.24
C CYS A 187 12.10 -31.11 -9.01
N THR A 188 12.05 -31.19 -10.34
CA THR A 188 11.42 -30.17 -11.19
C THR A 188 10.24 -30.78 -11.92
N HIS A 189 9.15 -30.04 -12.09
CA HIS A 189 8.00 -30.38 -12.94
C HIS A 189 7.65 -29.16 -13.80
N ALA A 190 7.75 -29.31 -15.11
CA ALA A 190 7.43 -28.27 -16.09
C ALA A 190 5.97 -28.38 -16.58
N ALA A 191 5.43 -27.31 -17.15
CA ALA A 191 4.03 -27.22 -17.59
C ALA A 191 3.68 -28.21 -18.70
N ASP A 192 4.68 -28.71 -19.43
CA ASP A 192 4.50 -29.77 -20.43
C ASP A 192 4.37 -31.19 -19.80
N GLY A 193 4.49 -31.30 -18.48
CA GLY A 193 4.44 -32.55 -17.71
C GLY A 193 5.80 -33.21 -17.49
N THR A 194 6.89 -32.62 -17.98
CA THR A 194 8.25 -33.17 -17.81
C THR A 194 8.68 -33.05 -16.35
N THR A 195 8.85 -34.19 -15.69
CA THR A 195 9.34 -34.28 -14.30
C THR A 195 10.76 -34.83 -14.28
N ILE A 196 11.69 -34.13 -13.65
CA ILE A 196 13.10 -34.54 -13.57
C ILE A 196 13.56 -34.53 -12.12
N LEU A 197 14.20 -35.62 -11.70
CA LEU A 197 14.91 -35.71 -10.43
C LEU A 197 16.41 -35.53 -10.70
N TYR A 198 17.05 -34.68 -9.91
CA TYR A 198 18.48 -34.41 -9.96
C TYR A 198 19.15 -34.81 -8.66
N LEU A 199 20.38 -35.29 -8.78
CA LEU A 199 21.31 -35.48 -7.67
C LEU A 199 22.62 -34.79 -8.02
N ASP A 200 23.10 -33.93 -7.12
CA ASP A 200 24.39 -33.25 -7.22
C ASP A 200 24.58 -32.57 -8.58
N GLY A 201 23.56 -31.79 -8.98
CA GLY A 201 23.53 -31.04 -10.24
C GLY A 201 23.26 -31.87 -11.50
N LYS A 202 23.02 -33.18 -11.40
CA LYS A 202 22.87 -34.08 -12.56
C LYS A 202 21.50 -34.75 -12.60
N PRO A 203 20.81 -34.81 -13.76
CA PRO A 203 19.55 -35.53 -13.87
C PRO A 203 19.78 -37.03 -13.71
N VAL A 204 18.97 -37.69 -12.88
CA VAL A 204 19.06 -39.14 -12.61
C VAL A 204 17.79 -39.90 -12.98
N THR A 205 16.63 -39.23 -13.00
CA THR A 205 15.35 -39.80 -13.44
C THR A 205 14.58 -38.73 -14.20
N THR A 206 14.04 -39.06 -15.38
CA THR A 206 13.10 -38.22 -16.12
C THR A 206 11.82 -39.00 -16.38
N ARG A 207 10.67 -38.37 -16.19
CA ARG A 207 9.36 -38.98 -16.40
C ARG A 207 8.37 -37.96 -16.97
N GLN A 208 7.51 -38.39 -17.88
CA GLN A 208 6.31 -37.63 -18.24
C GLN A 208 5.19 -37.91 -17.24
N ILE A 209 4.70 -36.87 -16.57
CA ILE A 209 3.50 -36.89 -15.74
C ILE A 209 2.51 -35.89 -16.36
N SER A 210 1.50 -36.39 -17.05
CA SER A 210 0.48 -35.53 -17.68
C SER A 210 -0.42 -34.86 -16.63
N GLY A 211 -1.19 -33.86 -17.07
CA GLY A 211 -2.13 -33.15 -16.22
C GLY A 211 -1.48 -31.99 -15.46
N GLY A 212 -2.32 -31.16 -14.85
CA GLY A 212 -1.93 -29.94 -14.16
C GLY A 212 -2.22 -29.98 -12.66
N PHE A 213 -2.03 -28.86 -11.97
CA PHE A 213 -2.20 -28.71 -10.53
C PHE A 213 -3.57 -28.17 -10.10
N ASP A 214 -4.51 -28.02 -11.03
CA ASP A 214 -5.86 -27.49 -10.75
C ASP A 214 -6.62 -28.25 -9.66
N ASN A 215 -6.28 -29.54 -9.46
CA ASN A 215 -6.89 -30.40 -8.45
C ASN A 215 -6.12 -30.44 -7.12
N TRP A 216 -5.11 -29.59 -6.92
CA TRP A 216 -4.41 -29.45 -5.65
C TRP A 216 -5.36 -28.92 -4.58
N ASN A 217 -5.25 -29.49 -3.38
CA ASN A 217 -6.06 -29.09 -2.24
C ASN A 217 -5.43 -27.87 -1.56
N ASP A 218 -6.20 -26.80 -1.39
CA ASP A 218 -5.75 -25.53 -0.82
C ASP A 218 -5.58 -25.56 0.72
N ALA A 219 -5.99 -26.65 1.38
CA ALA A 219 -5.94 -26.78 2.84
C ALA A 219 -4.67 -27.49 3.36
N TYR A 220 -3.76 -27.92 2.49
CA TYR A 220 -2.61 -28.72 2.91
C TYR A 220 -1.45 -27.84 3.42
N PRO A 221 -0.96 -28.09 4.65
CA PRO A 221 0.22 -27.40 5.18
C PRO A 221 1.50 -27.94 4.54
N LEU A 222 2.58 -27.19 4.65
CA LEU A 222 3.92 -27.68 4.39
C LEU A 222 4.41 -28.45 5.62
N VAL A 223 4.90 -29.68 5.42
CA VAL A 223 5.30 -30.60 6.49
C VAL A 223 6.68 -31.16 6.19
N ILE A 224 7.56 -31.20 7.20
CA ILE A 224 8.94 -31.64 7.11
C ILE A 224 9.22 -32.70 8.18
N GLY A 225 10.04 -33.69 7.81
CA GLY A 225 10.60 -34.69 8.74
C GLY A 225 9.65 -35.79 9.19
N ASN A 226 8.35 -35.69 8.88
CA ASN A 226 7.35 -36.72 9.12
C ASN A 226 6.07 -36.41 8.33
N GLU A 227 5.07 -37.29 8.41
CA GLU A 227 3.68 -36.97 8.09
C GLU A 227 3.02 -36.32 9.32
N LEU A 228 1.93 -35.55 9.16
CA LEU A 228 1.18 -35.02 10.31
C LEU A 228 0.68 -36.13 11.26
N THR A 229 0.40 -37.31 10.71
CA THR A 229 0.03 -38.52 11.47
C THR A 229 1.18 -39.13 12.27
N SER A 230 2.40 -38.58 12.16
CA SER A 230 3.62 -38.97 12.88
C SER A 230 4.15 -40.39 12.61
N ASP A 231 3.61 -41.11 11.63
CA ASP A 231 3.88 -42.52 11.33
C ASP A 231 4.86 -42.75 10.16
N ARG A 232 5.43 -41.68 9.60
CA ARG A 232 6.42 -41.71 8.50
C ARG A 232 7.67 -40.86 8.81
N PRO A 233 8.33 -41.07 9.97
CA PRO A 233 9.43 -40.23 10.38
C PRO A 233 10.62 -40.36 9.44
N TRP A 234 11.26 -39.24 9.15
CA TRP A 234 12.56 -39.16 8.51
C TRP A 234 13.59 -38.57 9.48
N HIS A 235 14.80 -39.13 9.49
CA HIS A 235 15.93 -38.72 10.31
C HIS A 235 17.10 -38.31 9.44
N GLY A 236 17.75 -37.21 9.80
CA GLY A 236 18.86 -36.68 9.04
C GLY A 236 19.09 -35.20 9.30
N GLU A 237 19.93 -34.59 8.48
CA GLU A 237 20.21 -33.16 8.53
C GLU A 237 19.57 -32.47 7.33
N LEU A 238 18.95 -31.31 7.56
CA LEU A 238 18.51 -30.38 6.52
C LEU A 238 19.40 -29.15 6.57
N HIS A 239 19.89 -28.77 5.40
CA HIS A 239 20.80 -27.64 5.19
C HIS A 239 20.16 -26.56 4.31
N GLY A 240 19.13 -26.93 3.53
CA GLY A 240 18.39 -26.00 2.68
C GLY A 240 17.11 -26.64 2.13
N LEU A 241 16.03 -25.87 2.04
CA LEU A 241 14.83 -26.18 1.28
C LEU A 241 14.41 -24.91 0.54
N THR A 242 14.34 -24.98 -0.78
CA THR A 242 13.85 -23.89 -1.62
C THR A 242 12.76 -24.43 -2.54
N ILE A 243 11.64 -23.71 -2.65
CA ILE A 243 10.52 -24.05 -3.53
C ILE A 243 10.33 -22.91 -4.53
N HIS A 244 10.30 -23.24 -5.81
CA HIS A 244 10.08 -22.31 -6.92
C HIS A 244 8.73 -22.56 -7.56
N ASP A 245 8.11 -21.51 -8.09
CA ASP A 245 6.88 -21.60 -8.88
C ASP A 245 7.12 -22.02 -10.33
N ARG A 246 8.35 -22.35 -10.71
CA ARG A 246 8.72 -22.77 -12.05
C ARG A 246 9.62 -23.99 -12.04
N ALA A 247 9.69 -24.69 -13.17
CA ALA A 247 10.70 -25.70 -13.37
C ALA A 247 12.08 -25.03 -13.53
N LEU A 248 13.07 -25.52 -12.78
CA LEU A 248 14.47 -25.16 -13.00
C LEU A 248 15.01 -25.94 -14.20
N THR A 249 15.79 -25.27 -15.04
CA THR A 249 16.53 -25.91 -16.14
C THR A 249 17.73 -26.70 -15.61
N ALA A 250 18.22 -27.66 -16.40
CA ALA A 250 19.39 -28.45 -16.01
C ALA A 250 20.64 -27.59 -15.74
N ASP A 251 20.83 -26.50 -16.49
CA ASP A 251 21.96 -25.58 -16.30
C ASP A 251 21.83 -24.79 -14.99
N GLU A 252 20.62 -24.33 -14.64
CA GLU A 252 20.35 -23.66 -13.36
C GLU A 252 20.59 -24.61 -12.18
N VAL A 253 20.12 -25.86 -12.28
CA VAL A 253 20.33 -26.89 -11.25
C VAL A 253 21.84 -27.17 -11.08
N ALA A 254 22.58 -27.29 -12.17
CA ALA A 254 24.03 -27.49 -12.13
C ALA A 254 24.77 -26.26 -11.57
N GLN A 255 24.31 -25.05 -11.87
CA GLN A 255 24.88 -23.82 -11.32
C GLN A 255 24.64 -23.72 -9.81
N ARG A 256 23.42 -24.00 -9.35
CA ARG A 256 23.05 -24.03 -7.93
C ARG A 256 23.88 -25.05 -7.16
N PHE A 257 24.03 -26.26 -7.69
CA PHE A 257 24.92 -27.27 -7.10
C PHE A 257 26.36 -26.76 -6.92
N ARG A 258 26.93 -26.11 -7.94
CA ARG A 258 28.28 -25.52 -7.86
C ARG A 258 28.38 -24.37 -6.85
N GLY A 259 27.28 -23.66 -6.61
CA GLY A 259 27.18 -22.60 -5.60
C GLY A 259 27.20 -23.12 -4.16
N GLY A 260 26.89 -24.41 -3.96
CA GLY A 260 26.79 -25.02 -2.63
C GLY A 260 25.48 -24.71 -1.92
N VAL A 261 25.41 -25.01 -0.62
CA VAL A 261 24.22 -24.76 0.20
C VAL A 261 23.91 -23.26 0.23
N PRO A 262 22.70 -22.83 -0.18
CA PRO A 262 22.29 -21.43 -0.09
C PRO A 262 22.34 -20.94 1.36
N THR A 263 23.04 -19.84 1.60
CA THR A 263 23.11 -19.19 2.93
C THR A 263 22.14 -18.01 3.06
N ALA A 264 21.55 -17.54 1.97
CA ALA A 264 20.55 -16.48 1.87
C ALA A 264 19.70 -16.63 0.60
N VAL A 265 18.50 -16.05 0.60
CA VAL A 265 17.64 -15.98 -0.59
C VAL A 265 18.23 -15.02 -1.62
N ASP A 266 18.27 -15.46 -2.87
CA ASP A 266 18.67 -14.65 -4.02
C ASP A 266 17.54 -13.71 -4.46
N TYR A 267 17.25 -12.73 -3.61
CA TYR A 267 16.36 -11.62 -3.93
C TYR A 267 16.91 -10.71 -5.02
N GLU A 268 18.22 -10.70 -5.22
CA GLU A 268 18.89 -9.88 -6.23
C GLU A 268 18.33 -10.15 -7.63
N SER A 269 18.08 -11.43 -7.93
CA SER A 269 17.49 -11.88 -9.21
C SER A 269 16.03 -11.45 -9.44
N GLN A 270 15.33 -11.00 -8.40
CA GLN A 270 13.90 -10.67 -8.43
C GLN A 270 13.64 -9.16 -8.49
N LEU A 271 14.69 -8.36 -8.32
CA LEU A 271 14.58 -6.93 -8.09
C LEU A 271 15.13 -6.13 -9.28
N PRO A 272 14.53 -4.98 -9.62
CA PRO A 272 15.09 -4.04 -10.57
C PRO A 272 16.51 -3.64 -10.14
N PRO A 273 17.51 -3.61 -11.05
CA PRO A 273 18.89 -3.39 -10.66
C PRO A 273 19.08 -2.08 -9.90
N ALA A 274 19.95 -2.08 -8.89
CA ALA A 274 20.30 -0.86 -8.18
C ALA A 274 20.90 0.18 -9.15
N HIS A 275 20.54 1.45 -8.95
CA HIS A 275 21.02 2.54 -9.81
C HIS A 275 22.57 2.65 -9.73
N PRO A 276 23.29 2.73 -10.86
CA PRO A 276 24.75 2.56 -10.88
C PRO A 276 25.55 3.77 -10.37
N THR A 277 24.89 4.89 -10.06
CA THR A 277 25.55 6.14 -9.65
C THR A 277 25.29 6.47 -8.19
N ALA A 278 26.14 7.34 -7.63
CA ALA A 278 25.91 7.92 -6.32
C ALA A 278 24.55 8.63 -6.29
N VAL A 279 23.74 8.30 -5.29
CA VAL A 279 22.43 8.94 -5.07
C VAL A 279 22.58 10.14 -4.15
N ASP A 280 21.78 11.16 -4.39
CA ASP A 280 21.60 12.29 -3.48
C ASP A 280 20.24 12.18 -2.80
N PHE A 281 20.21 12.17 -1.47
CA PHE A 281 18.95 11.98 -0.74
C PHE A 281 17.91 13.04 -1.08
N VAL A 282 18.29 14.32 -1.11
CA VAL A 282 17.33 15.42 -1.27
C VAL A 282 16.79 15.46 -2.70
N ARG A 283 17.66 15.19 -3.69
CA ARG A 283 17.29 15.20 -5.11
C ARG A 283 16.56 13.93 -5.55
N ASP A 284 17.03 12.75 -5.12
CA ASP A 284 16.62 11.47 -5.71
C ASP A 284 15.68 10.67 -4.81
N ILE A 285 15.88 10.69 -3.48
CA ILE A 285 15.18 9.78 -2.56
C ILE A 285 14.01 10.46 -1.86
N GLN A 286 14.21 11.68 -1.38
CA GLN A 286 13.21 12.44 -0.63
C GLN A 286 11.93 12.69 -1.44
N PRO A 287 11.97 12.96 -2.78
CA PRO A 287 10.75 13.04 -3.57
C PRO A 287 9.93 11.75 -3.55
N ILE A 288 10.59 10.59 -3.70
CA ILE A 288 9.95 9.26 -3.66
C ILE A 288 9.28 9.05 -2.30
N LEU A 289 10.01 9.33 -1.20
CA LEU A 289 9.46 9.16 0.15
C LEU A 289 8.30 10.13 0.43
N ARG A 290 8.36 11.37 -0.06
CA ARG A 290 7.26 12.35 0.07
C ARG A 290 6.02 11.92 -0.66
N GLU A 291 6.18 11.38 -1.87
CA GLU A 291 5.06 11.02 -2.74
C GLU A 291 4.39 9.72 -2.31
N HIS A 292 5.18 8.72 -1.91
CA HIS A 292 4.68 7.36 -1.68
C HIS A 292 4.65 6.91 -0.22
N CYS A 293 5.45 7.52 0.67
CA CYS A 293 5.68 6.94 2.01
C CYS A 293 5.21 7.83 3.17
N TYR A 294 5.31 9.15 3.06
CA TYR A 294 5.14 10.05 4.19
C TYR A 294 3.70 10.19 4.70
N GLU A 295 2.70 9.80 3.92
CA GLU A 295 1.31 9.81 4.39
C GLU A 295 1.09 8.84 5.55
N CYS A 296 1.72 7.66 5.51
CA CYS A 296 1.54 6.59 6.50
C CYS A 296 2.78 6.29 7.36
N HIS A 297 3.97 6.77 6.96
CA HIS A 297 5.24 6.47 7.63
C HIS A 297 6.04 7.75 7.98
N ALA A 298 5.39 8.85 8.35
CA ALA A 298 6.06 10.03 8.88
C ALA A 298 5.16 10.77 9.88
N ALA A 299 5.73 11.70 10.65
CA ALA A 299 5.03 12.44 11.70
C ALA A 299 4.39 11.54 12.76
N ASP A 300 3.10 11.75 13.02
CA ASP A 300 2.25 10.99 13.91
C ASP A 300 1.62 9.75 13.25
N GLN A 301 1.84 9.56 11.95
CA GLN A 301 1.45 8.36 11.20
C GLN A 301 2.68 7.46 11.05
N GLU A 302 2.80 6.46 11.93
CA GLU A 302 3.88 5.48 11.93
C GLU A 302 3.30 4.06 11.77
N ASP A 303 2.66 3.80 10.63
CA ASP A 303 2.08 2.48 10.35
C ASP A 303 3.16 1.39 10.43
N GLY A 304 2.82 0.28 11.08
CA GLY A 304 3.79 -0.77 11.39
C GLY A 304 4.92 -0.34 12.34
N GLY A 305 4.82 0.83 12.99
CA GLY A 305 5.85 1.41 13.86
C GLY A 305 7.04 2.02 13.10
N VAL A 306 6.94 2.19 11.78
CA VAL A 306 8.03 2.68 10.92
C VAL A 306 7.87 4.18 10.67
N ASN A 307 8.97 4.92 10.79
CA ASN A 307 9.04 6.34 10.45
C ASN A 307 10.18 6.61 9.47
N LEU A 308 9.82 6.96 8.24
CA LEU A 308 10.69 7.31 7.12
C LEU A 308 10.89 8.83 6.98
N GLY A 309 10.35 9.65 7.89
CA GLY A 309 10.60 11.10 7.93
C GLY A 309 11.89 11.46 8.67
N ILE A 310 12.28 10.66 9.68
CA ILE A 310 13.43 10.93 10.56
C ILE A 310 14.42 9.77 10.46
N ARG A 311 15.68 10.06 10.06
CA ARG A 311 16.70 9.04 9.77
C ARG A 311 16.91 8.07 10.93
N ARG A 312 17.07 8.60 12.14
CA ARG A 312 17.30 7.79 13.33
C ARG A 312 16.14 6.83 13.61
N ARG A 313 14.90 7.26 13.36
CA ARG A 313 13.69 6.43 13.57
C ARG A 313 13.56 5.40 12.45
N ALA A 314 13.86 5.76 11.21
CA ALA A 314 13.88 4.85 10.07
C ALA A 314 14.86 3.68 10.30
N LEU A 315 16.05 3.98 10.83
CA LEU A 315 17.07 2.98 11.21
C LEU A 315 16.67 2.12 12.40
N GLN A 316 15.82 2.61 13.31
CA GLN A 316 15.28 1.83 14.42
C GLN A 316 14.36 0.71 13.93
N GLY A 317 13.72 0.91 12.77
CA GLY A 317 12.73 -0.01 12.22
C GLY A 317 11.37 0.09 12.88
N GLY A 318 10.50 -0.89 12.61
CA GLY A 318 9.14 -0.95 13.12
C GLY A 318 8.89 -2.13 14.06
N HIS A 319 7.62 -2.51 14.21
CA HIS A 319 7.20 -3.65 15.03
C HIS A 319 7.85 -4.98 14.61
N ASN A 320 8.21 -5.09 13.32
CA ASN A 320 8.85 -6.27 12.74
C ASN A 320 10.39 -6.15 12.68
N GLY A 321 10.97 -5.13 13.35
CA GLY A 321 12.42 -4.90 13.37
C GLY A 321 12.91 -3.95 12.27
N PRO A 322 14.23 -3.96 11.97
CA PRO A 322 14.85 -3.07 10.99
C PRO A 322 14.28 -3.24 9.58
N VAL A 323 14.02 -2.13 8.90
CA VAL A 323 13.52 -2.12 7.51
C VAL A 323 14.62 -2.00 6.46
N PHE A 324 15.87 -1.81 6.91
CA PHE A 324 17.06 -1.68 6.08
C PHE A 324 18.12 -2.72 6.45
N ALA A 325 18.65 -3.42 5.45
CA ALA A 325 19.90 -4.15 5.52
C ALA A 325 20.98 -3.29 4.84
N LEU A 326 21.73 -2.52 5.63
CA LEU A 326 22.73 -1.56 5.13
C LEU A 326 23.77 -2.26 4.24
N GLY A 327 24.05 -1.67 3.07
CA GLY A 327 24.96 -2.26 2.08
C GLY A 327 24.41 -3.50 1.36
N GLN A 328 23.16 -3.92 1.66
CA GLN A 328 22.51 -5.12 1.13
C GLN A 328 21.05 -4.81 0.80
N SER A 329 20.81 -3.93 -0.17
CA SER A 329 19.48 -3.49 -0.59
C SER A 329 18.56 -4.66 -0.93
N ALA A 330 19.09 -5.68 -1.62
CA ALA A 330 18.34 -6.89 -1.96
C ALA A 330 17.88 -7.70 -0.74
N GLN A 331 18.42 -7.46 0.45
CA GLN A 331 17.98 -8.12 1.69
C GLN A 331 17.13 -7.18 2.57
N SER A 332 16.83 -5.96 2.10
CA SER A 332 16.15 -4.94 2.89
C SER A 332 14.64 -5.07 2.83
N PRO A 333 13.94 -5.12 3.99
CA PRO A 333 12.49 -5.24 3.99
C PRO A 333 11.71 -4.15 3.28
N LEU A 334 12.19 -2.91 3.36
CA LEU A 334 11.61 -1.83 2.58
C LEU A 334 11.57 -2.18 1.08
N ILE A 335 12.66 -2.75 0.54
CA ILE A 335 12.79 -3.05 -0.89
C ILE A 335 11.83 -4.16 -1.32
N HIS A 336 11.64 -5.23 -0.53
CA HIS A 336 10.71 -6.29 -0.98
C HIS A 336 9.24 -5.86 -0.92
N LEU A 337 8.88 -4.96 0.01
CA LEU A 337 7.53 -4.39 0.08
C LEU A 337 7.23 -3.48 -1.11
N VAL A 338 8.16 -2.60 -1.48
CA VAL A 338 7.96 -1.64 -2.59
C VAL A 338 8.17 -2.27 -3.97
N ALA A 339 8.91 -3.39 -4.05
CA ALA A 339 9.05 -4.18 -5.27
C ALA A 339 8.00 -5.31 -5.39
N ALA A 340 7.06 -5.40 -4.43
CA ALA A 340 5.99 -6.39 -4.43
C ALA A 340 6.48 -7.85 -4.63
N ILE A 341 7.61 -8.23 -4.00
CA ILE A 341 8.07 -9.63 -4.02
C ILE A 341 7.01 -10.56 -3.40
N ASP A 342 6.28 -10.05 -2.42
CA ASP A 342 5.08 -10.66 -1.86
C ASP A 342 3.85 -9.84 -2.23
N GLU A 343 3.07 -10.33 -3.20
CA GLU A 343 1.84 -9.68 -3.70
C GLU A 343 0.79 -9.46 -2.59
N THR A 344 0.89 -10.15 -1.45
CA THR A 344 -0.05 -9.99 -0.33
C THR A 344 0.33 -8.85 0.61
N ARG A 345 1.56 -8.33 0.51
CA ARG A 345 2.13 -7.30 1.39
C ARG A 345 2.92 -6.31 0.55
N VAL A 346 2.19 -5.40 -0.08
CA VAL A 346 2.76 -4.37 -0.97
C VAL A 346 2.68 -2.98 -0.32
N MET A 347 3.66 -2.14 -0.61
CA MET A 347 3.66 -0.73 -0.20
C MET A 347 3.96 0.18 -1.39
N PRO A 348 3.19 1.26 -1.62
CA PRO A 348 1.98 1.65 -0.88
C PRO A 348 0.75 0.81 -1.28
N PRO A 349 -0.17 0.47 -0.35
CA PRO A 349 -1.26 -0.48 -0.59
C PRO A 349 -2.36 0.03 -1.53
N ASP A 350 -2.57 1.35 -1.57
CA ASP A 350 -3.65 2.00 -2.32
C ASP A 350 -3.11 2.85 -3.50
N SER A 351 -2.06 2.37 -4.19
CA SER A 351 -1.43 3.10 -5.30
C SER A 351 -0.88 2.15 -6.38
N ASP A 352 -0.47 2.71 -7.52
CA ASP A 352 0.22 1.97 -8.60
C ASP A 352 1.62 1.44 -8.20
N GLY A 353 2.07 1.70 -6.96
CA GLY A 353 3.39 1.29 -6.47
C GLY A 353 4.51 2.23 -6.93
N LEU A 354 5.75 1.77 -6.77
CA LEU A 354 6.94 2.48 -7.25
C LEU A 354 7.38 1.90 -8.60
N SER A 355 7.93 2.75 -9.47
CA SER A 355 8.56 2.31 -10.72
C SER A 355 9.89 1.59 -10.47
N ASP A 356 10.31 0.75 -11.41
CA ASP A 356 11.62 0.07 -11.39
C ASP A 356 12.80 1.03 -11.14
N ASN A 357 12.71 2.25 -11.69
CA ASN A 357 13.74 3.27 -11.50
C ASN A 357 13.76 3.80 -10.06
N GLU A 358 12.60 4.05 -9.46
CA GLU A 358 12.50 4.51 -8.07
C GLU A 358 12.95 3.43 -7.10
N ILE A 359 12.57 2.17 -7.35
CA ILE A 359 13.08 1.01 -6.61
C ILE A 359 14.61 0.94 -6.75
N GLY A 360 15.15 1.07 -7.97
CA GLY A 360 16.58 1.10 -8.23
C GLY A 360 17.33 2.22 -7.48
N LEU A 361 16.73 3.40 -7.34
CA LEU A 361 17.27 4.51 -6.56
C LEU A 361 17.27 4.20 -5.05
N LEU A 362 16.16 3.70 -4.51
CA LEU A 362 16.08 3.27 -3.11
C LEU A 362 17.09 2.16 -2.79
N ARG A 363 17.29 1.23 -3.73
CA ARG A 363 18.30 0.19 -3.60
C ARG A 363 19.71 0.77 -3.53
N ALA A 364 20.08 1.61 -4.49
CA ALA A 364 21.37 2.27 -4.51
C ALA A 364 21.62 3.11 -3.24
N TRP A 365 20.58 3.76 -2.71
CA TRP A 365 20.63 4.50 -1.46
C TRP A 365 20.97 3.63 -0.25
N ILE A 366 20.35 2.46 -0.12
CA ILE A 366 20.65 1.51 0.94
C ILE A 366 22.05 0.91 0.77
N ASP A 367 22.44 0.58 -0.46
CA ASP A 367 23.75 0.01 -0.79
C ASP A 367 24.90 1.00 -0.53
N GLN A 368 24.60 2.30 -0.53
CA GLN A 368 25.54 3.38 -0.20
C GLN A 368 25.52 3.76 1.29
N ASP A 369 25.02 2.89 2.16
CA ASP A 369 24.90 3.09 3.62
C ASP A 369 23.96 4.25 4.03
N LEU A 370 22.88 4.47 3.26
CA LEU A 370 21.84 5.47 3.52
C LEU A 370 22.41 6.89 3.76
N PRO A 371 23.08 7.51 2.76
CA PRO A 371 23.47 8.90 2.85
C PRO A 371 22.19 9.73 3.00
N TRP A 372 21.96 10.28 4.19
CA TRP A 372 20.75 11.02 4.55
C TRP A 372 21.15 12.13 5.51
N PRO A 373 21.13 13.40 5.07
CA PRO A 373 21.58 14.52 5.90
C PRO A 373 20.51 14.90 6.93
N ASP A 374 20.94 15.25 8.14
CA ASP A 374 20.04 15.70 9.22
C ASP A 374 19.17 16.90 8.81
N SER A 375 19.66 17.74 7.90
CA SER A 375 18.91 18.88 7.35
C SER A 375 17.73 18.51 6.47
N ALA A 376 17.60 17.24 6.08
CA ALA A 376 16.51 16.72 5.26
C ALA A 376 15.53 15.86 6.05
N GLU A 377 15.65 15.79 7.38
CA GLU A 377 14.64 15.15 8.22
C GLU A 377 13.33 15.93 8.18
N VAL A 378 12.22 15.21 8.03
CA VAL A 378 10.86 15.76 8.00
C VAL A 378 10.12 15.18 9.21
N ALA A 379 10.16 15.93 10.32
CA ALA A 379 9.48 15.54 11.55
C ALA A 379 7.96 15.56 11.39
N ASP A 380 7.41 16.54 10.67
CA ASP A 380 6.00 16.57 10.27
C ASP A 380 5.85 17.09 8.82
N PRO A 381 5.50 16.24 7.84
CA PRO A 381 5.27 16.66 6.46
C PRO A 381 4.15 17.69 6.31
N ARG A 382 3.21 17.74 7.26
CA ARG A 382 2.11 18.73 7.26
C ARG A 382 2.63 20.13 7.53
N GLU A 383 3.67 20.27 8.35
CA GLU A 383 4.32 21.57 8.59
C GLU A 383 5.00 22.09 7.33
N GLU A 384 5.72 21.23 6.60
CA GLU A 384 6.33 21.60 5.31
C GLU A 384 5.25 22.02 4.29
N LYS A 385 4.15 21.27 4.18
CA LYS A 385 3.02 21.62 3.31
C LYS A 385 2.33 22.92 3.75
N ALA A 386 2.19 23.15 5.05
CA ALA A 386 1.64 24.38 5.61
C ALA A 386 2.53 25.59 5.30
N GLN A 387 3.86 25.45 5.37
CA GLN A 387 4.81 26.49 4.98
C GLN A 387 4.70 26.92 3.51
N GLY A 388 4.13 26.08 2.63
CA GLY A 388 3.83 26.45 1.24
C GLY A 388 2.42 27.04 1.03
N HIS A 389 1.52 26.91 2.00
CA HIS A 389 0.11 27.30 1.84
C HIS A 389 -0.09 28.81 2.04
N TRP A 390 -0.86 29.45 1.14
CA TRP A 390 -1.03 30.91 1.09
C TRP A 390 -1.54 31.52 2.41
N ALA A 391 -2.39 30.80 3.15
CA ALA A 391 -2.99 31.29 4.39
C ALA A 391 -2.00 31.40 5.55
N PHE A 392 -0.86 30.71 5.49
CA PHE A 392 0.20 30.76 6.51
C PHE A 392 1.38 31.62 6.08
N GLN A 393 1.31 32.24 4.90
CA GLN A 393 2.33 33.21 4.47
C GLN A 393 2.14 34.55 5.18
N PRO A 394 3.23 35.27 5.48
CA PRO A 394 3.12 36.64 5.98
C PRO A 394 2.38 37.51 4.97
N LEU A 395 1.46 38.34 5.47
CA LEU A 395 0.77 39.33 4.65
C LEU A 395 1.79 40.28 4.02
N ARG A 396 1.70 40.48 2.71
CA ARG A 396 2.56 41.39 1.95
C ARG A 396 1.76 42.61 1.54
N GLY A 397 2.38 43.78 1.60
CA GLY A 397 1.81 44.98 0.98
C GLY A 397 1.82 44.83 -0.53
N VAL A 398 0.64 44.82 -1.17
CA VAL A 398 0.50 44.73 -2.63
C VAL A 398 0.03 46.08 -3.15
N THR A 399 0.71 46.62 -4.17
CA THR A 399 0.22 47.81 -4.87
C THR A 399 -0.87 47.38 -5.87
N PRO A 400 -2.07 47.97 -5.82
CA PRO A 400 -3.13 47.64 -6.77
C PRO A 400 -2.68 47.87 -8.22
N PRO A 401 -3.05 47.00 -9.17
CA PRO A 401 -2.63 47.12 -10.56
C PRO A 401 -3.21 48.38 -11.20
N ALA A 402 -2.48 48.90 -12.19
CA ALA A 402 -3.01 49.90 -13.10
C ALA A 402 -4.05 49.23 -14.02
N VAL A 403 -5.13 49.94 -14.29
CA VAL A 403 -6.25 49.48 -15.13
C VAL A 403 -6.55 50.55 -16.17
N ALA A 404 -7.04 50.14 -17.34
CA ALA A 404 -7.34 51.07 -18.43
C ALA A 404 -8.58 51.91 -18.13
N ASP A 405 -9.64 51.32 -17.57
CA ASP A 405 -10.80 52.05 -17.07
C ASP A 405 -10.67 52.38 -15.58
N ALA A 406 -9.97 53.46 -15.28
CA ALA A 406 -9.77 53.92 -13.90
C ALA A 406 -11.05 54.44 -13.21
N ALA A 407 -12.16 54.62 -13.93
CA ALA A 407 -13.41 55.16 -13.38
C ALA A 407 -14.35 54.06 -12.85
N TRP A 408 -14.19 52.81 -13.29
CA TRP A 408 -15.02 51.68 -12.85
C TRP A 408 -14.74 51.24 -11.40
N PRO A 409 -13.48 51.03 -10.96
CA PRO A 409 -13.17 50.58 -9.60
C PRO A 409 -13.74 51.51 -8.52
N GLN A 410 -14.49 50.96 -7.56
CA GLN A 410 -15.00 51.69 -6.39
C GLN A 410 -14.05 51.58 -5.19
N THR A 411 -13.28 50.51 -5.14
CA THR A 411 -12.28 50.20 -4.13
C THR A 411 -10.96 49.77 -4.77
N GLU A 412 -9.90 49.69 -3.98
CA GLU A 412 -8.60 49.17 -4.45
C GLU A 412 -8.68 47.69 -4.86
N ILE A 413 -9.59 46.91 -4.28
CA ILE A 413 -9.80 45.49 -4.61
C ILE A 413 -10.35 45.35 -6.04
N ASP A 414 -11.25 46.24 -6.45
CA ASP A 414 -11.87 46.21 -7.78
C ASP A 414 -10.83 46.35 -8.90
N ARG A 415 -9.68 46.99 -8.63
CA ARG A 415 -8.58 47.10 -9.60
C ARG A 415 -7.98 45.74 -9.95
N PHE A 416 -7.88 44.81 -8.99
CA PHE A 416 -7.38 43.46 -9.26
C PHE A 416 -8.34 42.67 -10.15
N VAL A 417 -9.65 42.80 -9.89
CA VAL A 417 -10.69 42.17 -10.71
C VAL A 417 -10.67 42.74 -12.13
N LEU A 418 -10.67 44.07 -12.26
CA LEU A 418 -10.68 44.73 -13.56
C LEU A 418 -9.40 44.45 -14.35
N ALA A 419 -8.22 44.45 -13.73
CA ALA A 419 -6.97 44.12 -14.40
C ALA A 419 -7.01 42.71 -15.02
N LYS A 420 -7.59 41.74 -14.31
CA LYS A 420 -7.76 40.37 -14.86
C LYS A 420 -8.78 40.34 -15.98
N LEU A 421 -9.90 41.05 -15.87
CA LEU A 421 -10.89 41.15 -16.95
C LEU A 421 -10.29 41.78 -18.21
N GLU A 422 -9.57 42.90 -18.08
CA GLU A 422 -8.91 43.59 -19.19
C GLU A 422 -7.86 42.70 -19.87
N ALA A 423 -7.04 41.97 -19.09
CA ALA A 423 -6.06 41.02 -19.62
C ALA A 423 -6.71 39.89 -20.43
N GLU A 424 -7.90 39.43 -20.02
CA GLU A 424 -8.69 38.42 -20.73
C GLU A 424 -9.63 39.02 -21.79
N SER A 425 -9.52 40.32 -22.08
CA SER A 425 -10.40 41.05 -23.02
C SER A 425 -11.90 40.99 -22.67
N LEU A 426 -12.22 40.81 -21.38
CA LEU A 426 -13.56 40.81 -20.84
C LEU A 426 -13.93 42.20 -20.29
N ARG A 427 -15.24 42.48 -20.25
CA ARG A 427 -15.78 43.72 -19.67
C ARG A 427 -16.69 43.41 -18.49
N PRO A 428 -16.70 44.27 -17.44
CA PRO A 428 -17.66 44.14 -16.36
C PRO A 428 -19.11 44.17 -16.88
N GLN A 429 -19.98 43.37 -16.25
CA GLN A 429 -21.42 43.44 -16.49
C GLN A 429 -22.00 44.74 -15.91
N PRO A 430 -23.07 45.29 -16.50
CA PRO A 430 -23.74 46.46 -15.94
C PRO A 430 -24.29 46.14 -14.53
N PRO A 431 -24.40 47.16 -13.66
CA PRO A 431 -25.00 47.00 -12.34
C PRO A 431 -26.40 46.37 -12.42
N ALA A 432 -26.73 45.54 -11.43
CA ALA A 432 -28.07 44.97 -11.33
C ALA A 432 -29.12 46.08 -11.19
N THR A 433 -30.29 45.89 -11.80
CA THR A 433 -31.41 46.81 -11.59
C THR A 433 -31.83 46.81 -10.11
N PRO A 434 -32.41 47.90 -9.58
CA PRO A 434 -32.83 47.96 -8.19
C PRO A 434 -33.76 46.79 -7.78
N ARG A 435 -34.65 46.35 -8.68
CA ARG A 435 -35.52 45.19 -8.44
C ARG A 435 -34.76 43.87 -8.34
N GLN A 436 -33.73 43.67 -9.17
CA GLN A 436 -32.86 42.50 -9.07
C GLN A 436 -32.01 42.54 -7.81
N LEU A 437 -31.50 43.72 -7.45
CA LEU A 437 -30.63 43.92 -6.29
C LEU A 437 -31.34 43.59 -4.98
N ILE A 438 -32.53 44.14 -4.73
CA ILE A 438 -33.30 43.82 -3.51
C ILE A 438 -33.59 42.32 -3.41
N ARG A 439 -33.94 41.67 -4.52
CA ARG A 439 -34.20 40.22 -4.55
C ARG A 439 -32.94 39.43 -4.17
N ARG A 440 -31.79 39.77 -4.77
CA ARG A 440 -30.50 39.09 -4.48
C ARG A 440 -30.12 39.26 -3.02
N LEU A 441 -30.11 40.50 -2.52
CA LEU A 441 -29.74 40.80 -1.13
C LEU A 441 -30.60 40.05 -0.12
N HIS A 442 -31.90 39.95 -0.36
CA HIS A 442 -32.81 39.19 0.51
C HIS A 442 -32.48 37.69 0.54
N PHE A 443 -32.29 37.05 -0.63
CA PHE A 443 -31.93 35.63 -0.68
C PHE A 443 -30.52 35.35 -0.14
N ASP A 444 -29.57 36.22 -0.44
CA ASP A 444 -28.18 36.03 -0.02
C ASP A 444 -28.05 36.19 1.50
N LEU A 445 -28.65 37.24 2.07
CA LEU A 445 -28.50 37.54 3.50
C LEU A 445 -29.48 36.77 4.38
N THR A 446 -30.71 36.52 3.94
CA THR A 446 -31.76 35.91 4.79
C THR A 446 -32.32 34.61 4.25
N GLY A 447 -32.03 34.25 2.99
CA GLY A 447 -32.64 33.07 2.34
C GLY A 447 -34.10 33.23 1.95
N LEU A 448 -34.74 34.36 2.27
CA LEU A 448 -36.16 34.61 2.04
C LEU A 448 -36.37 35.65 0.93
N PRO A 449 -37.47 35.62 0.17
CA PRO A 449 -37.80 36.67 -0.78
C PRO A 449 -38.22 37.99 -0.08
N PRO A 450 -38.03 39.16 -0.72
CA PRO A 450 -38.57 40.42 -0.22
C PRO A 450 -40.09 40.46 -0.33
N LYS A 451 -40.76 41.16 0.58
CA LYS A 451 -42.20 41.42 0.47
C LYS A 451 -42.50 42.49 -0.60
N PRO A 452 -43.69 42.48 -1.23
CA PRO A 452 -44.06 43.48 -2.23
C PRO A 452 -43.87 44.93 -1.76
N GLU A 453 -44.26 45.25 -0.53
CA GLU A 453 -44.11 46.58 0.06
C GLU A 453 -42.64 46.99 0.26
N GLU A 454 -41.75 46.04 0.54
CA GLU A 454 -40.32 46.27 0.69
C GLU A 454 -39.67 46.54 -0.67
N ILE A 455 -40.12 45.85 -1.71
CA ILE A 455 -39.73 46.12 -3.10
C ILE A 455 -40.10 47.56 -3.47
N ASP A 456 -41.35 47.95 -3.28
CA ASP A 456 -41.82 49.28 -3.68
C ASP A 456 -41.09 50.40 -2.91
N ALA A 457 -40.89 50.21 -1.60
CA ALA A 457 -40.12 51.15 -0.78
C ALA A 457 -38.66 51.27 -1.23
N PHE A 458 -37.99 50.15 -1.51
CA PHE A 458 -36.61 50.16 -1.99
C PHE A 458 -36.47 50.77 -3.38
N LEU A 459 -37.39 50.47 -4.30
CA LEU A 459 -37.43 51.07 -5.63
C LEU A 459 -37.62 52.60 -5.54
N ALA A 460 -38.44 53.07 -4.61
CA ALA A 460 -38.64 54.49 -4.37
C ALA A 460 -37.39 55.16 -3.79
N ALA A 461 -36.79 54.59 -2.74
CA ALA A 461 -35.57 55.10 -2.13
C ALA A 461 -34.40 55.11 -3.12
N SER A 462 -34.27 54.06 -3.93
CA SER A 462 -33.21 53.91 -4.93
C SER A 462 -33.30 54.93 -6.07
N ARG A 463 -34.47 55.54 -6.34
CA ARG A 463 -34.57 56.64 -7.32
C ARG A 463 -33.87 57.91 -6.84
N ASN A 464 -33.81 58.11 -5.52
CA ASN A 464 -33.23 59.32 -4.92
C ASN A 464 -31.73 59.10 -4.65
N ASP A 465 -31.40 58.02 -3.96
CA ASP A 465 -30.01 57.66 -3.62
C ASP A 465 -29.86 56.12 -3.59
N PRO A 466 -29.42 55.50 -4.71
CA PRO A 466 -29.24 54.05 -4.80
C PRO A 466 -28.27 53.49 -3.76
N GLN A 467 -27.21 54.23 -3.42
CA GLN A 467 -26.16 53.72 -2.55
C GLN A 467 -26.63 53.75 -1.08
N ALA A 468 -27.25 54.85 -0.66
CA ALA A 468 -27.84 54.94 0.68
C ALA A 468 -28.99 53.93 0.86
N ALA A 469 -29.85 53.76 -0.15
CA ALA A 469 -30.93 52.77 -0.11
C ALA A 469 -30.38 51.34 0.04
N THR A 470 -29.33 51.00 -0.71
CA THR A 470 -28.67 49.68 -0.64
C THR A 470 -28.07 49.44 0.74
N ARG A 471 -27.34 50.42 1.30
CA ARG A 471 -26.74 50.31 2.64
C ARG A 471 -27.80 50.09 3.71
N ALA A 472 -28.86 50.90 3.71
CA ALA A 472 -29.94 50.78 4.67
C ALA A 472 -30.67 49.43 4.59
N LEU A 473 -30.88 48.90 3.37
CA LEU A 473 -31.44 47.57 3.17
C LEU A 473 -30.51 46.48 3.74
N VAL A 474 -29.22 46.54 3.45
CA VAL A 474 -28.24 45.56 3.97
C VAL A 474 -28.20 45.58 5.49
N GLU A 475 -28.13 46.76 6.11
CA GLU A 475 -28.16 46.91 7.57
C GLU A 475 -29.44 46.28 8.16
N LYS A 476 -30.60 46.58 7.59
CA LYS A 476 -31.88 45.98 8.01
C LYS A 476 -31.87 44.45 7.91
N LEU A 477 -31.29 43.89 6.84
CA LEU A 477 -31.28 42.44 6.61
C LEU A 477 -30.31 41.72 7.56
N ILE A 478 -29.12 42.28 7.78
CA ILE A 478 -28.14 41.73 8.74
C ILE A 478 -28.67 41.78 10.17
N GLU A 479 -29.46 42.80 10.51
CA GLU A 479 -30.11 42.90 11.83
C GLU A 479 -31.32 41.97 12.02
N SER A 480 -31.76 41.29 10.96
CA SER A 480 -32.90 40.37 11.04
C SER A 480 -32.48 39.01 11.62
N PRO A 481 -33.32 38.35 12.43
CA PRO A 481 -32.99 37.02 12.98
C PRO A 481 -32.66 35.97 11.91
N GLN A 482 -33.25 36.11 10.72
CA GLN A 482 -33.08 35.21 9.59
C GLN A 482 -31.66 35.27 8.99
N TYR A 483 -30.91 36.34 9.27
CA TYR A 483 -29.50 36.42 8.86
C TYR A 483 -28.68 35.28 9.50
N GLY A 484 -28.74 35.14 10.83
CA GLY A 484 -28.07 34.06 11.55
C GLY A 484 -28.56 32.68 11.12
N GLU A 485 -29.86 32.51 10.88
CA GLU A 485 -30.42 31.23 10.37
C GLU A 485 -29.86 30.87 8.99
N ARG A 486 -29.77 31.85 8.08
CA ARG A 486 -29.24 31.65 6.72
C ARG A 486 -27.77 31.27 6.74
N TRP A 487 -26.97 32.01 7.51
CA TRP A 487 -25.51 31.90 7.55
C TRP A 487 -25.03 30.73 8.40
N ALA A 488 -25.74 30.38 9.49
CA ALA A 488 -25.40 29.23 10.33
C ALA A 488 -25.33 27.92 9.53
N ARG A 489 -26.16 27.76 8.51
CA ARG A 489 -26.14 26.55 7.65
C ARG A 489 -24.77 26.30 7.01
N HIS A 490 -24.04 27.35 6.62
CA HIS A 490 -22.71 27.19 6.02
C HIS A 490 -21.69 26.68 7.05
N TRP A 491 -21.76 27.18 8.28
CA TRP A 491 -20.92 26.70 9.38
C TRP A 491 -21.28 25.28 9.79
N LEU A 492 -22.58 25.00 9.93
CA LEU A 492 -23.10 23.71 10.36
C LEU A 492 -22.79 22.60 9.36
N ASP A 493 -22.72 22.91 8.07
CA ASP A 493 -22.31 21.97 7.02
C ASP A 493 -20.82 21.56 7.20
N VAL A 494 -19.92 22.54 7.40
CA VAL A 494 -18.50 22.27 7.67
C VAL A 494 -18.32 21.50 8.98
N ALA A 495 -19.12 21.82 10.00
CA ALA A 495 -19.14 21.12 11.28
C ALA A 495 -19.82 19.73 11.20
N ARG A 496 -20.32 19.32 10.03
CA ARG A 496 -21.07 18.08 9.79
C ARG A 496 -22.22 17.88 10.78
N TYR A 497 -22.91 18.98 11.09
CA TYR A 497 -24.07 18.96 11.96
C TYR A 497 -25.19 18.15 11.32
N ALA A 498 -25.79 17.26 12.11
CA ALA A 498 -27.03 16.59 11.76
C ALA A 498 -27.88 16.40 13.02
N ASP A 499 -29.19 16.54 12.88
CA ASP A 499 -30.17 16.26 13.93
C ASP A 499 -30.32 14.73 14.17
N SER A 500 -29.65 13.89 13.37
CA SER A 500 -29.68 12.43 13.48
C SER A 500 -28.34 11.79 13.10
N ASP A 501 -28.20 10.48 13.35
CA ASP A 501 -26.97 9.71 13.10
C ASP A 501 -26.70 9.37 11.63
N GLY A 502 -27.71 9.41 10.76
CA GLY A 502 -27.54 9.14 9.33
C GLY A 502 -27.43 7.66 9.00
N GLN A 503 -26.55 7.32 8.05
CA GLN A 503 -26.54 6.04 7.35
C GLN A 503 -26.41 4.81 8.29
N GLU A 504 -27.13 3.74 7.95
CA GLU A 504 -27.28 2.46 8.67
C GLU A 504 -28.09 2.47 9.98
N SER A 505 -28.03 3.52 10.80
CA SER A 505 -28.93 3.67 11.94
C SER A 505 -29.26 5.14 12.22
N ASP A 506 -30.32 5.63 11.59
CA ASP A 506 -30.72 7.05 11.63
C ASP A 506 -31.50 7.39 12.90
N ARG A 507 -30.78 7.46 14.04
CA ARG A 507 -31.37 7.82 15.33
C ARG A 507 -31.32 9.33 15.54
N ASP A 508 -32.38 9.87 16.15
CA ASP A 508 -32.44 11.27 16.53
C ASP A 508 -31.37 11.63 17.58
N ARG A 509 -30.64 12.70 17.32
CA ARG A 509 -29.75 13.35 18.28
C ARG A 509 -30.53 14.43 19.01
N LEU A 510 -31.32 14.01 20.01
CA LEU A 510 -32.22 14.89 20.77
C LEU A 510 -31.52 16.09 21.44
N THR A 511 -30.19 16.07 21.56
CA THR A 511 -29.37 17.11 22.18
C THR A 511 -28.47 17.87 21.20
N ALA A 512 -28.61 17.67 19.88
CA ALA A 512 -27.80 18.37 18.88
C ALA A 512 -28.25 19.83 18.67
N TYR A 513 -29.57 20.06 18.67
CA TYR A 513 -30.18 21.37 18.38
C TYR A 513 -29.67 22.56 19.21
N PRO A 514 -29.25 22.43 20.49
CA PRO A 514 -28.69 23.56 21.23
C PRO A 514 -27.40 24.11 20.60
N TYR A 515 -26.59 23.28 19.94
CA TYR A 515 -25.41 23.75 19.20
C TYR A 515 -25.80 24.53 17.95
N ARG A 516 -26.76 24.03 17.16
CA ARG A 516 -27.34 24.78 16.03
C ARG A 516 -27.85 26.15 16.48
N ASP A 517 -28.63 26.16 17.55
CA ASP A 517 -29.23 27.39 18.08
C ASP A 517 -28.16 28.34 18.65
N PHE A 518 -27.08 27.81 19.23
CA PHE A 518 -25.91 28.59 19.61
C PHE A 518 -25.26 29.25 18.39
N VAL A 519 -24.95 28.51 17.32
CA VAL A 519 -24.34 29.06 16.10
C VAL A 519 -25.22 30.18 15.50
N ILE A 520 -26.53 29.97 15.43
CA ILE A 520 -27.49 30.98 14.94
C ILE A 520 -27.43 32.25 15.80
N ARG A 521 -27.46 32.11 17.13
CA ARG A 521 -27.37 33.27 18.04
C ARG A 521 -26.03 33.98 17.90
N SER A 522 -24.92 33.25 17.88
CA SER A 522 -23.57 33.82 17.78
C SER A 522 -23.41 34.67 16.51
N LEU A 523 -23.95 34.23 15.38
CA LEU A 523 -23.93 35.01 14.14
C LEU A 523 -24.80 36.27 14.20
N ASN A 524 -25.99 36.19 14.82
CA ASN A 524 -26.88 37.34 14.99
C ASN A 524 -26.34 38.36 16.01
N GLU A 525 -25.60 37.89 17.01
CA GLU A 525 -24.98 38.71 18.05
C GLU A 525 -23.60 39.25 17.65
N ASP A 526 -23.06 38.81 16.51
CA ASP A 526 -21.72 39.17 16.01
C ASP A 526 -20.63 38.78 17.03
N LEU A 527 -20.72 37.55 17.57
CA LEU A 527 -19.79 37.04 18.58
C LEU A 527 -18.38 36.93 17.97
N PRO A 528 -17.35 37.55 18.59
CA PRO A 528 -15.98 37.45 18.11
C PRO A 528 -15.48 36.00 18.04
N TYR A 529 -14.68 35.68 17.01
CA TYR A 529 -14.20 34.32 16.75
C TYR A 529 -13.37 33.72 17.90
N ASP A 530 -12.69 34.54 18.70
CA ASP A 530 -11.92 34.10 19.88
C ASP A 530 -12.81 33.76 21.09
N GLN A 531 -14.10 34.08 21.03
CA GLN A 531 -15.10 33.78 22.06
C GLN A 531 -16.15 32.76 21.60
N PHE A 532 -16.35 32.64 20.28
CA PHE A 532 -17.15 31.59 19.65
C PHE A 532 -16.49 30.22 19.86
#